data_AF-A0A1Y1VRA3-F1
#
_entry.id   AF-A0A1Y1VRA3-F1
#
_cell.length_a   1.000
_cell.length_b   1.000
_cell.length_c   1.000
_cell.angle_alpha   90.00
_cell.angle_beta   90.00
_cell.angle_gamma   90.00
#
_symmetry.space_group_name_H-M   'P 1'
#
loop_
_entity.id
_entity.type
_entity.pdbx_description
1 polymer ?
#
loop_
_entity_poly.entity_id
_entity_poly.type
_entity_poly.pdbx_seq_one_letter_code
_entity_poly.pdbx_strand_id
1 'polypeptide(L)'
;MTNSKDKFYMIRASLLRKSDQEVWRAVLVPSSFSLLQFHVVLQDLFGWKETSGSFHYFSHGKMEHKVYLEEEIFYQHRNFHDCPEIVYQTIYPEECDGWVKRIGPGLYIEHTHPHDPAPLFTVNHELAVTNDELTTRILRDERLYKIHHVFDLFPHLFYEFDHGLDSVPSFRLLLSFEETIISAPDDFSTDYSLFPVIIDGQGECALPFEKQEVFQLNSMQKRLNCSHTEYKQGDVNKCYLCHRFEFDCPKSNSQCAQHSSETCCAYCICNPDVKDSEPYEHNLSMLAWEQGLIALNAERAKFLEAMTNGDAFQCHWIENDGGSCGFCHNIGMNC
;
A
#
# COMPACT_ATOMS: atom_id res chain seq x y z
N MET A 1 -16.81 -19.14 -21.92
CA MET A 1 -16.91 -18.02 -20.97
C MET A 1 -17.42 -18.59 -19.66
N THR A 2 -16.50 -19.02 -18.79
CA THR A 2 -16.82 -19.58 -17.47
C THR A 2 -17.15 -18.43 -16.53
N ASN A 3 -18.40 -18.38 -16.07
CA ASN A 3 -18.88 -17.49 -15.02
C ASN A 3 -17.87 -17.48 -13.85
N SER A 4 -17.31 -16.32 -13.50
CA SER A 4 -16.39 -16.09 -12.38
C SER A 4 -17.10 -16.15 -11.02
N LYS A 5 -17.96 -17.16 -10.83
CA LYS A 5 -18.71 -17.37 -9.59
C LYS A 5 -17.73 -17.58 -8.45
N ASP A 6 -17.67 -16.58 -7.57
CA ASP A 6 -17.30 -16.63 -6.16
C ASP A 6 -16.03 -17.44 -5.85
N LYS A 7 -14.87 -16.94 -6.33
CA LYS A 7 -13.56 -17.38 -5.88
C LYS A 7 -13.15 -16.61 -4.62
N PHE A 8 -12.75 -17.33 -3.59
CA PHE A 8 -12.20 -16.78 -2.35
C PHE A 8 -10.77 -17.25 -2.14
N TYR A 9 -9.96 -16.39 -1.55
CA TYR A 9 -8.59 -16.69 -1.16
C TYR A 9 -8.55 -16.82 0.35
N MET A 10 -8.08 -17.97 0.84
CA MET A 10 -7.75 -18.15 2.24
C MET A 10 -6.35 -17.58 2.49
N ILE A 11 -6.31 -16.54 3.31
CA ILE A 11 -5.07 -15.83 3.63
C ILE A 11 -4.88 -15.89 5.14
N ARG A 12 -3.72 -16.37 5.56
CA ARG A 12 -3.24 -16.27 6.93
C ARG A 12 -2.36 -15.05 7.09
N ALA A 13 -2.78 -14.12 7.94
CA ALA A 13 -2.00 -12.97 8.35
C ALA A 13 -1.33 -13.28 9.69
N SER A 14 0.00 -13.31 9.73
CA SER A 14 0.80 -13.59 10.92
C SER A 14 1.62 -12.38 11.33
N LEU A 15 1.45 -11.91 12.57
CA LEU A 15 2.21 -10.79 13.11
C LEU A 15 3.65 -11.19 13.40
N LEU A 16 4.58 -10.47 12.80
CA LEU A 16 6.01 -10.66 12.99
C LEU A 16 6.45 -9.87 14.22
N ARG A 17 6.75 -10.59 15.32
CA ARG A 17 7.27 -10.00 16.56
C ARG A 17 8.33 -10.90 17.19
N LYS A 18 9.21 -10.30 18.01
CA LYS A 18 10.28 -11.02 18.73
C LYS A 18 9.75 -11.97 19.85
N SER A 19 8.47 -11.91 20.17
CA SER A 19 7.87 -12.73 21.23
C SER A 19 7.58 -14.14 20.74
N ASP A 20 7.80 -15.14 21.61
CA ASP A 20 7.40 -16.54 21.38
C ASP A 20 5.88 -16.73 21.24
N GLN A 21 5.09 -15.72 21.59
CA GLN A 21 3.66 -15.75 21.43
C GLN A 21 3.28 -15.43 19.98
N GLU A 22 2.80 -16.44 19.25
CA GLU A 22 2.28 -16.29 17.90
C GLU A 22 0.94 -15.52 17.91
N VAL A 23 0.81 -14.50 17.06
CA VAL A 23 -0.47 -13.83 16.77
C VAL A 23 -0.75 -13.94 15.29
N TRP A 24 -1.86 -14.57 14.96
CA TRP A 24 -2.26 -14.75 13.57
C TRP A 24 -3.78 -14.79 13.41
N ARG A 25 -4.24 -14.49 12.20
CA ARG A 25 -5.65 -14.50 11.80
C ARG A 25 -5.76 -15.14 10.42
N ALA A 26 -6.70 -16.05 10.24
CA ALA A 26 -7.03 -16.64 8.95
C ALA A 26 -8.36 -16.10 8.44
N VAL A 27 -8.38 -15.62 7.21
CA VAL A 27 -9.54 -14.94 6.61
C VAL A 27 -9.75 -15.41 5.18
N LEU A 28 -11.01 -15.64 4.81
CA LEU A 28 -11.44 -15.78 3.43
C LEU A 28 -11.76 -14.41 2.85
N VAL A 29 -11.12 -14.06 1.74
CA VAL A 29 -11.30 -12.78 1.08
C VAL A 29 -11.77 -13.01 -0.37
N PRO A 30 -12.78 -12.27 -0.86
CA PRO A 30 -13.17 -12.36 -2.25
C PRO A 30 -12.01 -12.01 -3.20
N SER A 31 -11.84 -12.80 -4.25
CA SER A 31 -10.78 -12.58 -5.27
C SER A 31 -10.83 -11.20 -5.95
N SER A 32 -12.01 -10.58 -5.96
CA SER A 32 -12.25 -9.25 -6.53
C SER A 32 -11.87 -8.10 -5.62
N PHE A 33 -11.52 -8.37 -4.35
CA PHE A 33 -11.12 -7.30 -3.44
C PHE A 33 -9.83 -6.63 -3.92
N SER A 34 -9.80 -5.30 -3.89
CA SER A 34 -8.58 -4.52 -4.02
C SER A 34 -7.68 -4.70 -2.79
N LEU A 35 -6.40 -4.38 -2.92
CA LEU A 35 -5.50 -4.34 -1.76
C LEU A 35 -5.93 -3.26 -0.75
N LEU A 36 -6.51 -2.14 -1.20
CA LEU A 36 -7.11 -1.15 -0.29
C LEU A 36 -8.25 -1.75 0.54
N GLN A 37 -9.13 -2.54 -0.09
CA GLN A 37 -10.19 -3.25 0.64
C GLN A 37 -9.60 -4.23 1.64
N PHE A 38 -8.53 -4.94 1.27
CA PHE A 38 -7.87 -5.89 2.13
C PHE A 38 -7.12 -5.23 3.29
N HIS A 39 -6.52 -4.06 3.08
CA HIS A 39 -5.96 -3.22 4.15
C HIS A 39 -7.01 -2.94 5.24
N VAL A 40 -8.25 -2.62 4.85
CA VAL A 40 -9.36 -2.44 5.81
C VAL A 40 -9.61 -3.71 6.64
N VAL A 41 -9.62 -4.87 5.98
CA VAL A 41 -9.75 -6.18 6.65
C VAL A 41 -8.62 -6.39 7.67
N LEU A 42 -7.37 -6.15 7.28
CA LEU A 42 -6.22 -6.37 8.15
C LEU A 42 -6.27 -5.49 9.40
N GLN A 43 -6.62 -4.22 9.25
CA GLN A 43 -6.76 -3.31 10.38
C GLN A 43 -7.86 -3.79 11.34
N ASP A 44 -9.00 -4.25 10.84
CA ASP A 44 -10.07 -4.81 11.68
C ASP A 44 -9.66 -6.12 12.38
N LEU A 45 -8.95 -7.01 11.68
CA LEU A 45 -8.48 -8.29 12.20
C LEU A 45 -7.51 -8.16 13.38
N PHE A 46 -6.69 -7.10 13.34
CA PHE A 46 -5.68 -6.83 14.37
C PHE A 46 -6.09 -5.70 15.33
N GLY A 47 -7.26 -5.10 15.12
CA GLY A 47 -7.74 -3.97 15.91
C GLY A 47 -6.86 -2.72 15.77
N TRP A 48 -6.16 -2.58 14.65
CA TRP A 48 -5.29 -1.44 14.38
C TRP A 48 -6.11 -0.21 14.02
N LYS A 49 -5.62 0.94 14.49
CA LYS A 49 -6.25 2.24 14.26
C LYS A 49 -5.23 3.18 13.64
N GLU A 50 -5.65 3.78 12.54
CA GLU A 50 -4.85 4.75 11.81
C GLU A 50 -4.99 6.14 12.44
N THR A 51 -3.92 6.90 12.34
CA THR A 51 -3.81 8.32 12.67
C THR A 51 -3.54 9.09 11.37
N SER A 52 -3.62 10.42 11.41
CA SER A 52 -3.29 11.26 10.26
C SER A 52 -1.82 11.16 9.81
N GLY A 53 -0.95 10.57 10.63
CA GLY A 53 0.46 10.32 10.29
C GLY A 53 0.76 8.84 10.04
N SER A 54 -0.27 7.99 9.93
CA SER A 54 -0.07 6.57 9.66
C SER A 54 0.23 6.31 8.18
N PHE A 55 1.09 5.34 7.93
CA PHE A 55 1.44 4.86 6.60
C PHE A 55 1.30 3.34 6.56
N HIS A 56 0.94 2.82 5.40
CA HIS A 56 0.90 1.38 5.16
C HIS A 56 1.36 1.05 3.77
N TYR A 57 1.91 -0.15 3.63
CA TYR A 57 2.28 -0.65 2.32
C TYR A 57 2.33 -2.17 2.30
N PHE A 58 2.08 -2.73 1.13
CA PHE A 58 2.33 -4.13 0.84
C PHE A 58 3.63 -4.27 0.04
N SER A 59 4.46 -5.27 0.33
CA SER A 59 5.68 -5.51 -0.44
C SER A 59 5.92 -6.99 -0.70
N HIS A 60 6.45 -7.29 -1.88
CA HIS A 60 6.97 -8.62 -2.19
C HIS A 60 8.36 -8.75 -1.58
N GLY A 61 8.52 -9.64 -0.60
CA GLY A 61 9.83 -9.99 -0.07
C GLY A 61 10.29 -11.35 -0.59
N LYS A 62 11.59 -11.52 -0.82
CA LYS A 62 12.16 -12.85 -1.03
C LYS A 62 12.08 -13.60 0.30
N MET A 63 11.47 -14.79 0.31
CA MET A 63 11.50 -15.73 1.45
C MET A 63 12.88 -16.37 1.63
N GLU A 64 13.96 -15.62 1.43
CA GLU A 64 15.30 -16.07 1.74
C GLU A 64 15.57 -15.73 3.20
N HIS A 65 15.52 -16.78 4.01
CA HIS A 65 15.71 -16.85 5.47
C HIS A 65 14.45 -16.70 6.32
N LYS A 66 14.16 -17.78 7.07
CA LYS A 66 13.58 -17.69 8.41
C LYS A 66 14.47 -16.76 9.23
N VAL A 67 14.22 -15.45 9.15
CA VAL A 67 14.89 -14.48 10.02
C VAL A 67 14.21 -14.59 11.37
N TYR A 68 14.74 -15.48 12.21
CA TYR A 68 14.81 -15.15 13.62
C TYR A 68 15.60 -13.84 13.67
N LEU A 69 14.93 -12.79 14.15
CA LEU A 69 15.49 -11.45 14.28
C LEU A 69 16.57 -11.46 15.39
N GLU A 70 17.73 -12.05 15.10
CA GLU A 70 18.95 -11.69 15.79
C GLU A 70 19.27 -10.24 15.43
N GLU A 71 19.46 -9.42 16.47
CA GLU A 71 19.69 -7.97 16.38
C GLU A 71 20.94 -7.59 15.56
N GLU A 72 21.70 -8.56 15.04
CA GLU A 72 22.91 -8.35 14.27
C GLU A 72 22.75 -8.59 12.76
N ILE A 73 21.56 -9.00 12.26
CA ILE A 73 21.25 -9.06 10.82
C ILE A 73 20.15 -8.05 10.45
N PHE A 74 19.98 -6.99 11.23
CA PHE A 74 19.09 -5.88 10.85
C PHE A 74 19.66 -4.96 9.76
N TYR A 75 20.91 -5.18 9.35
CA TYR A 75 21.65 -4.26 8.49
C TYR A 75 22.42 -4.92 7.37
N GLN A 76 22.12 -6.18 7.01
CA GLN A 76 22.67 -6.74 5.78
C GLN A 76 21.87 -6.24 4.58
N HIS A 77 22.25 -5.02 4.19
CA HIS A 77 22.35 -4.54 2.83
C HIS A 77 21.25 -4.98 1.87
N ARG A 78 20.26 -4.09 1.73
CA ARG A 78 19.48 -3.87 0.50
C ARG A 78 20.41 -3.43 -0.65
N ASN A 79 21.45 -4.21 -0.98
CA ASN A 79 22.25 -4.03 -2.19
C ASN A 79 21.43 -4.57 -3.37
N PHE A 80 20.35 -3.86 -3.71
CA PHE A 80 19.43 -4.22 -4.78
C PHE A 80 19.98 -3.79 -6.14
N HIS A 81 21.07 -4.42 -6.59
CA HIS A 81 21.55 -4.18 -7.95
C HIS A 81 20.75 -4.94 -9.03
N ASP A 82 19.92 -5.94 -8.65
CA ASP A 82 19.31 -6.86 -9.62
C ASP A 82 17.76 -6.89 -9.66
N CYS A 83 17.05 -6.27 -8.72
CA CYS A 83 15.57 -6.26 -8.75
C CYS A 83 14.99 -5.04 -8.03
N PRO A 84 14.11 -4.24 -8.68
CA PRO A 84 13.45 -3.12 -8.02
C PRO A 84 12.48 -3.61 -6.94
N GLU A 85 12.41 -2.88 -5.83
CA GLU A 85 11.41 -3.12 -4.79
C GLU A 85 10.01 -2.83 -5.34
N ILE A 86 9.09 -3.78 -5.18
CA ILE A 86 7.67 -3.60 -5.56
C ILE A 86 6.88 -3.33 -4.30
N VAL A 87 6.34 -2.12 -4.22
CA VAL A 87 5.53 -1.63 -3.11
C VAL A 87 4.14 -1.31 -3.61
N TYR A 88 3.11 -1.83 -2.94
CA TYR A 88 1.73 -1.40 -3.14
C TYR A 88 1.35 -0.46 -2.02
N GLN A 89 0.87 0.72 -2.37
CA GLN A 89 0.38 1.70 -1.42
C GLN A 89 -0.68 2.57 -2.09
N THR A 90 -1.42 3.32 -1.30
CA THR A 90 -2.28 4.36 -1.83
C THR A 90 -1.41 5.43 -2.49
N ILE A 91 -1.59 5.67 -3.79
CA ILE A 91 -0.75 6.60 -4.55
C ILE A 91 -1.46 7.94 -4.70
N TYR A 92 -0.93 8.92 -3.98
CA TYR A 92 -1.06 10.34 -4.28
C TYR A 92 0.34 10.88 -4.50
N PRO A 93 0.65 11.42 -5.70
CA PRO A 93 1.97 11.96 -5.97
C PRO A 93 2.44 12.92 -4.88
N GLU A 94 1.53 13.73 -4.33
CA GLU A 94 1.79 14.72 -3.29
C GLU A 94 2.16 14.12 -1.93
N GLU A 95 1.79 12.85 -1.67
CA GLU A 95 2.11 12.11 -0.44
C GLU A 95 3.38 11.26 -0.58
N CYS A 96 3.95 11.18 -1.78
CA CYS A 96 5.18 10.44 -2.02
C CYS A 96 6.40 11.27 -1.62
N ASP A 97 7.36 10.59 -1.00
CA ASP A 97 8.58 11.20 -0.48
C ASP A 97 9.57 11.56 -1.60
N GLY A 98 9.54 10.81 -2.70
CA GLY A 98 10.35 11.02 -3.89
C GLY A 98 9.56 11.50 -5.10
N TRP A 99 10.26 11.62 -6.21
CA TRP A 99 9.63 11.92 -7.48
C TRP A 99 8.91 10.72 -8.04
N VAL A 100 7.67 10.94 -8.46
CA VAL A 100 6.81 9.89 -9.00
C VAL A 100 6.59 10.11 -10.49
N LYS A 101 6.84 9.07 -11.28
CA LYS A 101 6.48 9.03 -12.71
C LYS A 101 5.49 7.93 -12.98
N ARG A 102 4.31 8.29 -13.49
CA ARG A 102 3.34 7.28 -13.96
C ARG A 102 3.86 6.62 -15.24
N ILE A 103 3.95 5.30 -15.22
CA ILE A 103 4.42 4.48 -16.36
C ILE A 103 3.35 3.50 -16.86
N GLY A 104 2.21 3.41 -16.17
CA GLY A 104 1.07 2.60 -16.58
C GLY A 104 -0.19 2.82 -15.75
N PRO A 105 -1.27 2.08 -16.01
CA PRO A 105 -2.42 1.96 -15.13
C PRO A 105 -1.99 1.48 -13.74
N GLY A 106 -2.12 2.35 -12.74
CA GLY A 106 -1.75 2.09 -11.35
C GLY A 106 -0.28 1.71 -11.14
N LEU A 107 0.61 2.02 -12.08
CA LEU A 107 2.03 1.70 -12.01
C LEU A 107 2.85 2.98 -12.10
N TYR A 108 3.68 3.20 -11.10
CA TYR A 108 4.52 4.37 -10.97
C TYR A 108 5.95 3.97 -10.62
N ILE A 109 6.90 4.78 -11.05
CA ILE A 109 8.28 4.73 -10.55
C ILE A 109 8.43 5.86 -9.56
N GLU A 110 8.81 5.53 -8.34
CA GLU A 110 9.30 6.52 -7.40
C GLU A 110 10.82 6.51 -7.38
N HIS A 111 11.40 7.70 -7.37
CA HIS A 111 12.83 7.88 -7.48
C HIS A 111 13.33 9.08 -6.67
N THR A 112 14.59 9.06 -6.25
CA THR A 112 15.18 10.14 -5.47
C THR A 112 15.17 11.45 -6.25
N HIS A 113 15.02 12.55 -5.51
CA HIS A 113 15.05 13.86 -6.14
C HIS A 113 16.42 14.05 -6.83
N PRO A 114 16.49 14.56 -8.07
CA PRO A 114 17.76 14.81 -8.75
C PRO A 114 18.73 15.75 -8.00
N HIS A 115 18.25 16.47 -6.98
CA HIS A 115 19.03 17.38 -6.13
C HIS A 115 19.44 16.77 -4.78
N ASP A 116 18.80 15.67 -4.38
CA ASP A 116 19.04 15.01 -3.10
C ASP A 116 19.25 13.50 -3.34
N PRO A 117 20.50 13.02 -3.38
CA PRO A 117 20.78 11.61 -3.59
C PRO A 117 20.41 10.73 -2.37
N ALA A 118 19.97 11.30 -1.24
CA ALA A 118 19.51 10.52 -0.10
C ALA A 118 18.04 10.09 -0.26
N PRO A 119 17.69 8.84 0.11
CA PRO A 119 16.32 8.36 -0.02
C PRO A 119 15.41 8.94 1.07
N LEU A 120 14.55 9.87 0.69
CA LEU A 120 13.25 10.02 1.36
C LEU A 120 12.37 8.93 0.73
N PHE A 121 12.20 7.78 1.39
CA PHE A 121 11.21 6.77 0.93
C PHE A 121 10.36 6.19 2.05
N THR A 122 10.44 6.80 3.23
CA THR A 122 9.52 6.86 4.39
C THR A 122 10.36 7.08 5.65
N VAL A 123 9.79 7.77 6.64
CA VAL A 123 10.40 8.36 7.85
C VAL A 123 11.27 7.39 8.70
N ASN A 124 11.26 6.08 8.44
CA ASN A 124 11.97 5.06 9.22
C ASN A 124 13.22 4.45 8.55
N HIS A 125 13.74 5.01 7.46
CA HIS A 125 14.97 4.54 6.79
C HIS A 125 16.23 5.38 7.11
N GLU A 126 16.40 5.80 8.37
CA GLU A 126 17.50 6.69 8.82
C GLU A 126 18.94 6.14 8.74
N LEU A 127 19.21 4.97 8.15
CA LEU A 127 20.53 4.37 8.24
C LEU A 127 21.20 4.10 6.89
N ALA A 128 22.09 5.05 6.56
CA ALA A 128 23.32 4.90 5.79
C ALA A 128 23.18 4.31 4.38
N VAL A 129 22.53 5.06 3.48
CA VAL A 129 22.81 4.92 2.04
C VAL A 129 23.86 5.97 1.67
N THR A 130 24.99 5.53 1.14
CA THR A 130 26.07 6.39 0.68
C THR A 130 25.62 7.24 -0.52
N ASN A 131 26.03 8.51 -0.52
CA ASN A 131 25.60 9.68 -1.33
C ASN A 131 25.55 9.56 -2.88
N ASP A 132 25.66 8.40 -3.52
CA ASP A 132 25.84 8.32 -4.98
C ASP A 132 24.84 7.44 -5.75
N GLU A 133 23.95 6.70 -5.08
CA GLU A 133 23.09 5.73 -5.76
C GLU A 133 21.63 6.20 -5.88
N LEU A 134 21.19 6.29 -7.13
CA LEU A 134 19.80 6.45 -7.48
C LEU A 134 19.00 5.25 -6.95
N THR A 135 18.28 5.46 -5.85
CA THR A 135 17.37 4.46 -5.33
C THR A 135 16.01 4.61 -6.02
N THR A 136 15.55 3.54 -6.64
CA THR A 136 14.27 3.48 -7.36
C THR A 136 13.41 2.37 -6.78
N ARG A 137 12.10 2.62 -6.72
CA ARG A 137 11.12 1.57 -6.42
C ARG A 137 9.92 1.65 -7.35
N ILE A 138 9.30 0.51 -7.56
CA ILE A 138 8.06 0.39 -8.33
C ILE A 138 6.90 0.52 -7.35
N LEU A 139 6.10 1.57 -7.52
CA LEU A 139 4.87 1.75 -6.79
C LEU A 139 3.68 1.23 -7.59
N ARG A 140 2.81 0.49 -6.91
CA ARG A 140 1.58 -0.07 -7.44
C ARG A 140 0.39 0.45 -6.66
N ASP A 141 -0.59 1.01 -7.35
CA ASP A 141 -1.79 1.56 -6.72
C ASP A 141 -2.66 0.45 -6.14
N GLU A 142 -2.73 0.38 -4.82
CA GLU A 142 -3.48 -0.65 -4.10
C GLU A 142 -5.00 -0.63 -4.37
N ARG A 143 -5.53 0.46 -4.94
CA ARG A 143 -6.92 0.55 -5.40
C ARG A 143 -7.17 -0.28 -6.66
N LEU A 144 -6.15 -0.42 -7.50
CA LEU A 144 -6.23 -1.10 -8.79
C LEU A 144 -5.87 -2.58 -8.70
N TYR A 145 -4.84 -2.92 -7.91
CA TYR A 145 -4.42 -4.30 -7.75
C TYR A 145 -5.38 -5.07 -6.82
N LYS A 146 -5.79 -6.26 -7.26
CA LYS A 146 -6.76 -7.13 -6.59
C LYS A 146 -6.05 -8.33 -5.97
N ILE A 147 -6.68 -9.00 -5.01
CA ILE A 147 -6.11 -10.18 -4.31
C ILE A 147 -5.50 -11.20 -5.29
N HIS A 148 -6.24 -11.57 -6.34
CA HIS A 148 -5.76 -12.56 -7.30
C HIS A 148 -4.55 -12.07 -8.12
N HIS A 149 -4.46 -10.78 -8.45
CA HIS A 149 -3.30 -10.21 -9.14
C HIS A 149 -1.99 -10.36 -8.36
N VAL A 150 -2.09 -10.47 -7.03
CA VAL A 150 -0.94 -10.49 -6.13
C VAL A 150 -0.58 -11.92 -5.73
N PHE A 151 -1.56 -12.68 -5.24
CA PHE A 151 -1.33 -14.01 -4.70
C PHE A 151 -1.21 -15.12 -5.75
N ASP A 152 -1.70 -14.91 -6.99
CA ASP A 152 -1.50 -15.88 -8.08
C ASP A 152 -0.03 -15.94 -8.53
N LEU A 153 0.72 -14.85 -8.32
CA LEU A 153 2.14 -14.74 -8.68
C LEU A 153 3.06 -15.06 -7.50
N PHE A 154 2.69 -14.66 -6.30
CA PHE A 154 3.51 -14.82 -5.10
C PHE A 154 2.67 -15.34 -3.94
N PRO A 155 3.02 -16.48 -3.32
CA PRO A 155 2.25 -17.05 -2.22
C PRO A 155 2.36 -16.24 -0.92
N HIS A 156 3.29 -15.28 -0.87
CA HIS A 156 3.55 -14.48 0.31
C HIS A 156 3.63 -13.00 -0.04
N LEU A 157 3.08 -12.18 0.84
CA LEU A 157 3.12 -10.72 0.78
C LEU A 157 3.41 -10.19 2.18
N PHE A 158 4.27 -9.20 2.29
CA PHE A 158 4.43 -8.48 3.55
C PHE A 158 3.47 -7.30 3.57
N TYR A 159 2.86 -7.06 4.72
CA TYR A 159 2.09 -5.85 4.98
C TYR A 159 2.74 -5.14 6.17
N GLU A 160 3.10 -3.88 5.97
CA GLU A 160 3.61 -3.03 7.02
C GLU A 160 2.60 -1.93 7.35
N PHE A 161 2.43 -1.70 8.65
CA PHE A 161 1.63 -0.61 9.18
C PHE A 161 2.47 0.21 10.16
N ASP A 162 2.78 1.44 9.76
CA ASP A 162 3.38 2.47 10.59
C ASP A 162 2.25 3.37 11.11
N HIS A 163 2.13 3.51 12.42
CA HIS A 163 1.07 4.34 13.00
C HIS A 163 1.47 5.83 13.11
N GLY A 164 2.70 6.21 12.73
CA GLY A 164 3.18 7.59 12.69
C GLY A 164 3.66 8.17 14.02
N LEU A 165 4.14 7.33 14.94
CA LEU A 165 4.70 7.81 16.22
C LEU A 165 6.14 7.30 16.36
N ASP A 166 7.11 8.21 16.38
CA ASP A 166 8.55 7.89 16.42
C ASP A 166 8.97 6.93 17.56
N SER A 167 8.17 6.85 18.63
CA SER A 167 8.45 6.01 19.81
C SER A 167 7.97 4.56 19.70
N VAL A 168 7.25 4.19 18.65
CA VAL A 168 6.68 2.84 18.49
C VAL A 168 7.03 2.30 17.10
N PRO A 169 7.54 1.06 17.01
CA PRO A 169 7.94 0.48 15.73
C PRO A 169 6.73 0.10 14.87
N SER A 170 6.91 0.13 13.55
CA SER A 170 5.93 -0.39 12.59
C SER A 170 5.57 -1.85 12.87
N PHE A 171 4.30 -2.18 12.66
CA PHE A 171 3.81 -3.54 12.72
C PHE A 171 3.93 -4.22 11.37
N ARG A 172 4.47 -5.44 11.34
CA ARG A 172 4.63 -6.21 10.10
C ARG A 172 3.84 -7.51 10.16
N LEU A 173 3.04 -7.76 9.12
CA LEU A 173 2.35 -9.02 8.89
C LEU A 173 3.02 -9.77 7.74
N LEU A 174 3.22 -11.08 7.92
CA LEU A 174 3.41 -12.01 6.82
C LEU A 174 2.03 -12.52 6.39
N LEU A 175 1.62 -12.18 5.18
CA LEU A 175 0.39 -12.65 4.56
C LEU A 175 0.72 -13.87 3.71
N SER A 176 0.20 -15.03 4.10
CA SER A 176 0.43 -16.30 3.40
C SER A 176 -0.86 -16.77 2.76
N PHE A 177 -0.82 -16.98 1.45
CA PHE A 177 -1.85 -17.67 0.73
C PHE A 177 -1.83 -19.16 1.10
N GLU A 178 -2.97 -19.69 1.52
CA GLU A 178 -3.10 -21.10 1.92
C GLU A 178 -3.84 -21.90 0.86
N GLU A 179 -5.01 -21.45 0.41
CA GLU A 179 -5.76 -22.10 -0.66
C GLU A 179 -6.77 -21.17 -1.35
N THR A 180 -7.20 -21.57 -2.55
CA THR A 180 -8.34 -20.95 -3.25
C THR A 180 -9.58 -21.82 -3.05
N ILE A 181 -10.64 -21.24 -2.49
CA ILE A 181 -11.94 -21.89 -2.33
C ILE A 181 -12.84 -21.47 -3.50
N ILE A 182 -13.33 -22.48 -4.23
CA ILE A 182 -14.23 -22.30 -5.37
C ILE A 182 -15.65 -22.64 -4.89
N SER A 183 -16.52 -21.63 -4.85
CA SER A 183 -17.87 -21.67 -4.24
C SER A 183 -17.83 -21.49 -2.72
N ALA A 184 -18.60 -20.55 -2.21
CA ALA A 184 -18.78 -20.38 -0.76
C ALA A 184 -19.34 -21.69 -0.16
N PRO A 185 -18.90 -22.13 1.03
CA PRO A 185 -19.45 -23.33 1.66
C PRO A 185 -20.97 -23.19 1.85
N ASP A 186 -21.71 -24.30 1.74
CA ASP A 186 -23.20 -24.31 1.70
C ASP A 186 -23.86 -23.68 2.95
N ASP A 187 -23.12 -23.52 4.05
CA ASP A 187 -23.58 -22.90 5.32
C ASP A 187 -23.59 -21.36 5.30
N PHE A 188 -23.10 -20.73 4.22
CA PHE A 188 -22.97 -19.29 4.10
C PHE A 188 -24.13 -18.69 3.26
N SER A 189 -25.08 -18.00 3.91
CA SER A 189 -26.21 -17.30 3.25
C SER A 189 -25.80 -16.38 2.09
N THR A 190 -26.36 -16.59 0.89
CA THR A 190 -26.32 -15.85 -0.41
C THR A 190 -25.65 -14.46 -0.64
N ASP A 191 -25.16 -13.72 0.34
CA ASP A 191 -24.56 -12.36 0.20
C ASP A 191 -23.01 -12.32 0.35
N TYR A 192 -22.31 -13.47 0.42
CA TYR A 192 -20.87 -13.51 0.79
C TYR A 192 -19.87 -13.13 -0.31
N SER A 193 -20.27 -13.01 -1.57
CA SER A 193 -19.36 -12.49 -2.62
C SER A 193 -18.88 -11.05 -2.34
N LEU A 194 -19.44 -10.41 -1.32
CA LEU A 194 -19.18 -9.03 -0.93
C LEU A 194 -18.37 -8.88 0.38
N PHE A 195 -18.19 -9.94 1.20
CA PHE A 195 -17.64 -9.78 2.55
C PHE A 195 -16.57 -10.81 2.92
N PRO A 196 -15.51 -10.36 3.62
CA PRO A 196 -14.50 -11.26 4.17
C PRO A 196 -15.02 -12.04 5.37
N VAL A 197 -14.54 -13.28 5.54
CA VAL A 197 -14.98 -14.20 6.61
C VAL A 197 -13.78 -14.67 7.42
N ILE A 198 -13.82 -14.47 8.73
CA ILE A 198 -12.78 -14.94 9.65
C ILE A 198 -13.00 -16.44 9.90
N ILE A 199 -11.97 -17.22 9.64
CA ILE A 199 -12.00 -18.68 9.81
C ILE A 199 -11.44 -19.08 11.16
N ASP A 200 -10.30 -18.52 11.53
CA ASP A 200 -9.62 -18.84 12.77
C ASP A 200 -8.65 -17.73 13.17
N GLY A 201 -8.10 -17.82 14.37
CA GLY A 201 -7.07 -16.92 14.85
C GLY A 201 -6.58 -17.26 16.23
N GLN A 202 -5.39 -16.75 16.55
CA GLN A 202 -4.75 -16.98 17.83
C GLN A 202 -4.01 -15.75 18.33
N GLY A 203 -3.92 -15.61 19.64
CA GLY A 203 -3.04 -14.65 20.29
C GLY A 203 -3.67 -13.27 20.48
N GLU A 204 -3.08 -12.52 21.39
CA GLU A 204 -3.52 -11.21 21.84
C GLU A 204 -2.76 -10.12 21.09
N CYS A 205 -3.52 -9.17 20.54
CA CYS A 205 -2.95 -7.97 19.95
C CYS A 205 -2.93 -6.87 21.01
N ALA A 206 -1.75 -6.34 21.31
CA ALA A 206 -1.57 -5.20 22.18
C ALA A 206 -1.10 -4.02 21.31
N LEU A 207 -1.97 -3.04 21.11
CA LEU A 207 -1.51 -1.74 20.63
C LEU A 207 -0.89 -0.97 21.81
N PRO A 208 0.02 -0.01 21.57
CA PRO A 208 0.65 0.77 22.63
C PRO A 208 -0.35 1.65 23.39
N PHE A 209 -1.55 1.88 22.83
CA PHE A 209 -2.53 2.83 23.36
C PHE A 209 -3.93 2.24 23.56
N GLU A 210 -4.14 0.95 23.29
CA GLU A 210 -5.45 0.31 23.46
C GLU A 210 -5.41 -0.87 24.44
N LYS A 211 -6.58 -1.21 24.97
CA LYS A 211 -6.73 -2.42 25.79
C LYS A 211 -6.36 -3.64 24.96
N GLN A 212 -5.56 -4.54 25.53
CA GLN A 212 -5.32 -5.87 24.98
C GLN A 212 -6.66 -6.52 24.62
N GLU A 213 -6.82 -6.86 23.34
CA GLU A 213 -7.98 -7.58 22.87
C GLU A 213 -7.61 -9.05 22.66
N VAL A 214 -8.23 -9.92 23.46
CA VAL A 214 -8.17 -11.37 23.27
C VAL A 214 -8.95 -11.72 22.01
N PHE A 215 -8.40 -12.58 21.17
CA PHE A 215 -9.08 -13.05 19.97
C PHE A 215 -10.47 -13.62 20.31
N GLN A 216 -11.50 -13.07 19.67
CA GLN A 216 -12.89 -13.49 19.79
C GLN A 216 -13.52 -13.44 18.40
N LEU A 217 -13.65 -14.61 17.75
CA LEU A 217 -14.10 -14.74 16.37
C LEU A 217 -15.40 -13.97 16.09
N ASN A 218 -16.43 -14.14 16.94
CA ASN A 218 -17.71 -13.45 16.76
C ASN A 218 -17.63 -11.92 16.90
N SER A 219 -16.78 -11.43 17.81
CA SER A 219 -16.57 -9.99 18.01
C SER A 219 -15.88 -9.36 16.80
N MET A 220 -14.83 -10.03 16.31
CA MET A 220 -14.08 -9.57 15.14
C MET A 220 -14.91 -9.67 13.86
N GLN A 221 -15.64 -10.77 13.63
CA GLN A 221 -16.52 -10.90 12.47
C GLN A 221 -17.62 -9.84 12.49
N LYS A 222 -18.16 -9.49 13.68
CA LYS A 222 -19.13 -8.41 13.80
C LYS A 222 -18.54 -7.05 13.42
N ARG A 223 -17.31 -6.75 13.84
CA ARG A 223 -16.60 -5.51 13.47
C ARG A 223 -16.37 -5.43 11.97
N LEU A 224 -15.84 -6.51 11.41
CA LEU A 224 -15.60 -6.66 9.97
C LEU A 224 -16.91 -6.50 9.19
N ASN A 225 -18.00 -7.11 9.66
CA ASN A 225 -19.32 -6.89 9.10
C ASN A 225 -19.75 -5.43 9.24
N CYS A 226 -19.55 -4.74 10.37
CA CYS A 226 -19.91 -3.32 10.47
C CYS A 226 -19.13 -2.47 9.45
N SER A 227 -17.82 -2.68 9.34
CA SER A 227 -16.95 -1.97 8.40
C SER A 227 -17.32 -2.24 6.95
N HIS A 228 -17.85 -3.43 6.63
CA HIS A 228 -18.13 -3.87 5.25
C HIS A 228 -19.62 -4.03 4.88
N THR A 229 -20.58 -4.03 5.82
CA THR A 229 -22.03 -4.25 5.56
C THR A 229 -22.77 -2.95 5.25
N GLU A 230 -22.27 -1.79 5.70
CA GLU A 230 -22.86 -0.47 5.39
C GLU A 230 -22.95 -0.20 3.86
N TYR A 231 -22.22 -0.98 3.06
CA TYR A 231 -22.27 -1.00 1.59
C TYR A 231 -23.61 -1.51 1.03
N LYS A 232 -24.45 -2.17 1.84
CA LYS A 232 -25.69 -2.83 1.40
C LYS A 232 -26.89 -1.88 1.26
N GLN A 233 -26.87 -0.72 1.92
CA GLN A 233 -28.07 0.14 2.04
C GLN A 233 -28.18 1.28 1.03
N GLY A 234 -27.42 1.25 -0.08
CA GLY A 234 -27.63 2.16 -1.22
C GLY A 234 -27.36 3.65 -0.98
N ASP A 235 -27.19 4.09 0.27
CA ASP A 235 -27.16 5.51 0.64
C ASP A 235 -25.83 5.98 1.25
N VAL A 236 -24.82 5.13 1.43
CA VAL A 236 -23.49 5.61 1.90
C VAL A 236 -22.32 4.85 1.26
N ASN A 237 -21.77 5.41 0.18
CA ASN A 237 -20.42 5.08 -0.28
C ASN A 237 -19.40 5.75 0.66
N LYS A 238 -19.13 5.17 1.84
CA LYS A 238 -18.04 5.69 2.68
C LYS A 238 -16.72 5.50 1.92
N CYS A 239 -16.02 6.59 1.66
CA CYS A 239 -14.65 6.51 1.19
C CYS A 239 -13.74 6.01 2.32
N TYR A 240 -12.59 5.44 1.99
CA TYR A 240 -11.61 4.93 2.95
C TYR A 240 -11.30 5.96 4.04
N LEU A 241 -11.09 7.24 3.68
CA LEU A 241 -10.88 8.31 4.67
C LEU A 241 -12.09 8.58 5.56
N CYS A 242 -13.33 8.49 5.06
CA CYS A 242 -14.53 8.66 5.89
C CYS A 242 -14.77 7.46 6.81
N HIS A 243 -14.37 6.27 6.37
CA HIS A 243 -14.41 5.06 7.21
C HIS A 243 -13.40 5.16 8.36
N ARG A 244 -12.25 5.79 8.13
CA ARG A 244 -11.13 5.89 9.09
C ARG A 244 -11.16 7.13 9.98
N PHE A 245 -11.41 8.28 9.37
CA PHE A 245 -11.34 9.61 9.97
C PHE A 245 -12.71 10.27 9.86
N GLU A 246 -13.70 9.71 10.55
CA GLU A 246 -15.10 10.17 10.49
C GLU A 246 -15.22 11.69 10.76
N PHE A 247 -14.29 12.26 11.54
CA PHE A 247 -14.25 13.69 11.85
C PHE A 247 -13.19 14.49 11.06
N ASP A 248 -12.07 13.88 10.67
CA ASP A 248 -10.92 14.59 10.06
C ASP A 248 -10.81 14.43 8.55
N CYS A 249 -11.70 13.66 7.90
CA CYS A 249 -11.77 13.70 6.44
C CYS A 249 -12.06 15.15 6.02
N PRO A 250 -11.27 15.81 5.15
CA PRO A 250 -11.53 17.19 4.73
C PRO A 250 -12.88 17.36 4.01
N LYS A 251 -13.58 16.24 3.72
CA LYS A 251 -14.94 16.15 3.16
C LYS A 251 -15.95 15.48 4.11
N SER A 252 -15.62 15.34 5.41
CA SER A 252 -16.34 14.56 6.44
C SER A 252 -17.75 15.02 6.75
N ASN A 253 -18.11 16.26 6.41
CA ASN A 253 -19.49 16.75 6.51
C ASN A 253 -20.36 16.18 5.37
N SER A 254 -20.59 14.87 5.34
CA SER A 254 -21.50 14.19 4.40
C SER A 254 -21.19 14.35 2.90
N GLN A 255 -20.06 14.97 2.50
CA GLN A 255 -19.82 15.35 1.11
C GLN A 255 -19.43 14.20 0.19
N CYS A 256 -18.92 13.08 0.71
CA CYS A 256 -18.77 11.87 -0.11
C CYS A 256 -20.13 11.31 -0.59
N ALA A 257 -21.21 11.58 0.14
CA ALA A 257 -22.58 11.26 -0.26
C ALA A 257 -23.29 12.41 -1.00
N GLN A 258 -22.77 13.65 -0.93
CA GLN A 258 -23.35 14.83 -1.59
C GLN A 258 -22.70 15.20 -2.92
N HIS A 259 -21.57 14.60 -3.29
CA HIS A 259 -21.20 14.57 -4.70
C HIS A 259 -22.27 13.74 -5.41
N SER A 260 -22.98 14.38 -6.34
CA SER A 260 -23.99 13.77 -7.22
C SER A 260 -23.60 12.34 -7.58
N SER A 261 -24.58 11.45 -7.74
CA SER A 261 -24.47 10.04 -8.16
C SER A 261 -23.53 9.72 -9.34
N GLU A 262 -22.88 10.72 -9.93
CA GLU A 262 -21.96 10.68 -11.05
C GLU A 262 -20.47 10.80 -10.66
N THR A 263 -20.10 11.21 -9.43
CA THR A 263 -18.67 11.38 -9.06
C THR A 263 -18.33 10.87 -7.64
N CYS A 264 -17.60 9.75 -7.55
CA CYS A 264 -16.99 9.30 -6.30
C CYS A 264 -15.66 10.01 -6.04
N CYS A 265 -15.22 10.12 -4.78
CA CYS A 265 -13.89 10.68 -4.48
C CYS A 265 -12.77 9.65 -4.76
N ALA A 266 -11.52 10.14 -4.88
CA ALA A 266 -10.36 9.31 -5.18
C ALA A 266 -10.05 8.21 -4.13
N TYR A 267 -10.47 8.42 -2.88
CA TYR A 267 -10.34 7.47 -1.77
C TYR A 267 -11.55 6.54 -1.63
N CYS A 268 -12.50 6.56 -2.56
CA CYS A 268 -13.65 5.66 -2.51
C CYS A 268 -13.17 4.20 -2.62
N ILE A 269 -13.58 3.37 -1.67
CA ILE A 269 -13.22 1.93 -1.64
C ILE A 269 -13.75 1.22 -2.89
N CYS A 270 -14.86 1.72 -3.45
CA CYS A 270 -15.49 1.25 -4.66
C CYS A 270 -15.41 2.29 -5.79
N ASN A 271 -14.31 3.05 -5.87
CA ASN A 271 -14.16 4.11 -6.87
C ASN A 271 -14.47 3.54 -8.30
N PRO A 272 -15.53 4.03 -8.97
CA PRO A 272 -15.95 3.50 -10.27
C PRO A 272 -14.92 3.75 -11.36
N ASP A 273 -14.11 4.80 -11.25
CA ASP A 273 -13.09 5.15 -12.26
C ASP A 273 -11.97 4.10 -12.32
N VAL A 274 -11.70 3.41 -11.22
CA VAL A 274 -10.71 2.32 -11.18
C VAL A 274 -11.35 0.93 -11.36
N LYS A 275 -12.68 0.83 -11.30
CA LYS A 275 -13.39 -0.46 -11.36
C LYS A 275 -13.17 -1.19 -12.68
N ASP A 276 -13.19 -0.44 -13.78
CA ASP A 276 -13.00 -0.97 -15.14
C ASP A 276 -11.53 -0.90 -15.59
N SER A 277 -10.66 -0.31 -14.77
CA SER A 277 -9.23 -0.30 -15.00
C SER A 277 -8.64 -1.65 -14.56
N GLU A 278 -7.74 -2.20 -15.35
CA GLU A 278 -6.94 -3.37 -14.97
C GLU A 278 -5.46 -2.99 -14.94
N PRO A 279 -4.69 -3.52 -13.97
CA PRO A 279 -3.24 -3.31 -13.96
C PRO A 279 -2.60 -3.97 -15.18
N TYR A 280 -1.40 -3.51 -15.53
CA TYR A 280 -0.61 -4.23 -16.52
C TYR A 280 -0.29 -5.65 -16.07
N GLU A 281 -0.37 -6.59 -17.01
CA GLU A 281 0.21 -7.92 -16.85
C GLU A 281 1.71 -7.80 -16.55
N HIS A 282 2.31 -8.87 -16.01
CA HIS A 282 3.69 -8.86 -15.57
C HIS A 282 4.67 -8.39 -16.67
N ASN A 283 4.55 -8.93 -17.89
CA ASN A 283 5.45 -8.58 -19.00
C ASN A 283 5.33 -7.10 -19.41
N LEU A 284 4.10 -6.57 -19.45
CA LEU A 284 3.85 -5.16 -19.77
C LEU A 284 4.34 -4.25 -18.64
N SER A 285 4.20 -4.68 -17.39
CA SER A 285 4.74 -3.98 -16.23
C SER A 285 6.26 -3.87 -16.30
N MET A 286 6.94 -4.96 -16.66
CA MET A 286 8.40 -4.98 -16.82
C MET A 286 8.87 -4.08 -17.96
N LEU A 287 8.18 -4.12 -19.11
CA LEU A 287 8.50 -3.25 -20.24
C LEU A 287 8.28 -1.77 -19.90
N ALA A 288 7.16 -1.45 -19.24
CA ALA A 288 6.85 -0.09 -18.79
C ALA A 288 7.90 0.41 -17.78
N TRP A 289 8.35 -0.46 -16.87
CA TRP A 289 9.43 -0.20 -15.95
C TRP A 289 10.74 0.15 -16.68
N GLU A 290 11.19 -0.70 -17.60
CA GLU A 290 12.43 -0.48 -18.36
C GLU A 290 12.40 0.86 -19.13
N GLN A 291 11.29 1.15 -19.80
CA GLN A 291 11.12 2.42 -20.53
C GLN A 291 11.10 3.62 -19.59
N GLY A 292 10.41 3.50 -18.45
CA GLY A 292 10.38 4.53 -17.43
C GLY A 292 11.76 4.82 -16.86
N LEU A 293 12.52 3.77 -16.55
CA LEU A 293 13.88 3.89 -16.03
C LEU A 293 14.83 4.55 -17.04
N ILE A 294 14.73 4.20 -18.33
CA ILE A 294 15.50 4.87 -19.40
C ILE A 294 15.17 6.36 -19.43
N ALA A 295 13.88 6.71 -19.34
CA ALA A 295 13.46 8.10 -19.35
C ALA A 295 13.97 8.88 -18.13
N LEU A 296 13.91 8.30 -16.93
CA LEU A 296 14.44 8.89 -15.70
C LEU A 296 15.95 9.11 -15.76
N ASN A 297 16.69 8.10 -16.24
CA ASN A 297 18.14 8.22 -16.43
C ASN A 297 18.50 9.31 -17.44
N ALA A 298 17.74 9.43 -18.53
CA ALA A 298 17.93 10.49 -19.51
C ALA A 298 17.60 11.89 -18.93
N GLU A 299 16.56 12.00 -18.11
CA GLU A 299 16.20 13.24 -17.41
C GLU A 299 17.31 13.66 -16.42
N ARG A 300 17.87 12.71 -15.65
CA ARG A 300 19.02 12.98 -14.78
C ARG A 300 20.28 13.33 -15.56
N ALA A 301 20.58 12.64 -16.65
CA ALA A 301 21.77 12.95 -17.45
C ALA A 301 21.71 14.40 -17.97
N LYS A 302 20.56 14.82 -18.48
CA LYS A 302 20.33 16.22 -18.88
C LYS A 302 20.53 17.19 -17.71
N PHE A 303 20.02 16.84 -16.54
CA PHE A 303 20.20 17.63 -15.32
C PHE A 303 21.69 17.79 -14.94
N LEU A 304 22.43 16.68 -14.84
CA LEU A 304 23.85 16.69 -14.47
C LEU A 304 24.70 17.44 -15.50
N GLU A 305 24.45 17.24 -16.80
CA GLU A 305 25.13 17.98 -17.87
C GLU A 305 24.92 19.49 -17.72
N ALA A 306 23.68 19.92 -17.47
CA ALA A 306 23.36 21.34 -17.29
C ALA A 306 24.03 21.94 -16.05
N MET A 307 24.09 21.19 -14.93
CA MET A 307 24.81 21.60 -13.73
C MET A 307 26.32 21.76 -13.98
N THR A 308 26.93 20.90 -14.80
CA THR A 308 28.37 20.97 -15.10
C THR A 308 28.77 22.07 -16.08
N ASN A 309 27.88 22.47 -17.00
CA ASN A 309 28.21 23.39 -18.08
C ASN A 309 28.08 24.88 -17.74
N GLY A 310 27.61 25.24 -16.53
CA GLY A 310 27.59 26.62 -16.04
C GLY A 310 26.65 27.57 -16.80
N ASP A 311 25.86 27.06 -17.74
CA ASP A 311 24.75 27.80 -18.33
C ASP A 311 23.70 28.08 -17.24
N ALA A 312 22.89 29.13 -17.43
CA ALA A 312 21.78 29.45 -16.54
C ALA A 312 20.77 28.29 -16.56
N PHE A 313 21.02 27.29 -15.73
CA PHE A 313 20.18 26.12 -15.59
C PHE A 313 18.77 26.59 -15.23
N GLN A 314 17.83 26.29 -16.12
CA GLN A 314 16.42 26.45 -15.83
C GLN A 314 15.89 25.09 -15.41
N CYS A 315 15.64 24.95 -14.11
CA CYS A 315 15.10 23.71 -13.57
C CYS A 315 13.66 23.53 -14.07
N HIS A 316 13.45 22.70 -15.08
CA HIS A 316 12.11 22.34 -15.56
C HIS A 316 11.36 21.40 -14.60
N TRP A 317 11.89 21.19 -13.40
CA TRP A 317 11.25 20.36 -12.39
C TRP A 317 10.07 21.09 -11.78
N ILE A 318 8.93 20.42 -11.84
CA ILE A 318 7.69 20.86 -11.24
C ILE A 318 7.38 19.86 -10.13
N GLU A 319 7.28 20.34 -8.91
CA GLU A 319 6.89 19.55 -7.74
C GLU A 319 5.45 19.04 -7.91
N ASN A 320 5.05 18.10 -7.06
CA ASN A 320 3.71 17.50 -7.13
C ASN A 320 2.58 18.54 -6.95
N ASP A 321 2.85 19.66 -6.27
CA ASP A 321 1.90 20.77 -6.10
C ASP A 321 1.82 21.71 -7.33
N GLY A 322 2.56 21.40 -8.41
CA GLY A 322 2.65 22.26 -9.59
C GLY A 322 3.63 23.43 -9.44
N GLY A 323 4.31 23.54 -8.30
CA GLY A 323 5.30 24.56 -8.01
C GLY A 323 6.67 24.26 -8.62
N SER A 324 7.53 25.28 -8.65
CA SER A 324 8.95 25.10 -8.99
C SER A 324 9.67 24.23 -7.97
N CYS A 325 10.72 23.51 -8.40
CA CYS A 325 11.55 22.72 -7.49
C CYS A 325 11.92 23.43 -6.19
N GLY A 326 11.55 22.83 -5.06
CA GLY A 326 11.81 23.37 -3.72
C GLY A 326 13.29 23.50 -3.43
N PHE A 327 14.11 22.55 -3.90
CA PHE A 327 15.57 22.66 -3.77
C PHE A 327 16.11 23.87 -4.54
N CYS A 328 15.79 24.00 -5.83
CA CYS A 328 16.24 25.13 -6.65
C CYS A 328 15.73 26.48 -6.12
N HIS A 329 14.49 26.52 -5.64
CA HIS A 329 13.93 27.68 -4.96
C HIS A 329 14.76 28.06 -3.73
N ASN A 330 15.14 27.09 -2.90
CA ASN A 330 15.91 27.30 -1.68
C ASN A 330 17.35 27.76 -1.94
N ILE A 331 17.97 27.32 -3.04
CA ILE A 331 19.33 27.74 -3.41
C ILE A 331 19.37 28.93 -4.38
N GLY A 332 18.21 29.56 -4.66
CA GLY A 332 18.11 30.75 -5.50
C GLY A 332 18.40 30.51 -6.99
N MET A 333 18.21 29.27 -7.46
CA MET A 333 18.29 28.92 -8.88
C MET A 333 16.96 29.21 -9.59
N ASN A 334 17.04 29.67 -10.84
CA ASN A 334 15.85 29.89 -11.66
C ASN A 334 15.22 28.54 -12.03
N CYS A 335 13.92 28.40 -11.77
CA CYS A 335 13.09 27.30 -12.25
C CYS A 335 12.18 27.82 -13.36
#